data_AF-A0A972Y0R7-F1
#
_entry.id   AF-A0A972Y0R7-F1
#
_cell.length_a   1.000
_cell.length_b   1.000
_cell.length_c   1.000
_cell.angle_alpha   90.00
_cell.angle_beta   90.00
_cell.angle_gamma   90.00
#
_symmetry.space_group_name_H-M   'P 1'
#
loop_
_entity.id
_entity.type
_entity.pdbx_description
1 polymer ?
#
loop_
_entity_poly.entity_id
_entity_poly.type
_entity_poly.pdbx_seq_one_letter_code
_entity_poly.pdbx_strand_id
1 'polypeptide(L)'
;MTDLKNVHHICIGYDQYIDLMFNREIIRHNFAHGSDLWLTVVYNGDLDRVPSGAGENTFIKISDNRGYAYGALDAINVGLNFALEGYRDIIVLTNFDGYFFSEEKYQILLDKFIESGKPFSSGYHQS
;
A
#
# COMPACT_ATOMS: atom_id res chain seq x y z
N MET A 1 13.80 -14.94 -4.41
CA MET A 1 13.33 -13.62 -3.93
C MET A 1 12.50 -12.99 -5.01
N THR A 2 11.27 -12.65 -4.64
CA THR A 2 10.30 -11.93 -5.44
C THR A 2 10.91 -10.64 -5.97
N ASP A 3 10.77 -10.41 -7.28
CA ASP A 3 11.14 -9.15 -7.91
C ASP A 3 10.12 -8.07 -7.52
N LEU A 4 10.58 -6.97 -6.91
CA LEU A 4 9.70 -5.87 -6.49
C LEU A 4 9.03 -5.18 -7.67
N LYS A 5 9.57 -5.34 -8.89
CA LYS A 5 8.89 -4.92 -10.13
C LYS A 5 7.62 -5.70 -10.41
N ASN A 6 7.30 -6.77 -9.68
CA ASN A 6 6.01 -7.44 -9.85
C ASN A 6 5.03 -7.07 -8.72
N VAL A 7 5.41 -6.12 -7.86
CA VAL A 7 4.67 -5.77 -6.64
C VAL A 7 4.07 -4.38 -6.74
N HIS A 8 2.79 -4.29 -6.38
CA HIS A 8 2.08 -3.04 -6.12
C HIS A 8 1.67 -3.01 -4.65
N HIS A 9 2.24 -2.07 -3.90
CA HIS A 9 1.89 -1.84 -2.52
C HIS A 9 0.89 -0.69 -2.43
N ILE A 10 -0.26 -0.96 -1.82
CA ILE A 10 -1.32 0.00 -1.53
C ILE A 10 -1.34 0.26 -0.04
N CYS A 11 -1.05 1.50 0.35
CA CYS A 11 -1.17 1.97 1.72
C CYS A 11 -2.49 2.75 1.85
N ILE A 12 -3.37 2.33 2.76
CA ILE A 12 -4.68 2.95 2.99
C ILE A 12 -4.73 3.64 4.35
N GLY A 13 -5.48 4.74 4.45
CA GLY A 13 -5.65 5.38 5.74
C GLY A 13 -6.76 6.42 5.78
N TYR A 14 -7.33 6.59 6.98
CA TYR A 14 -8.39 7.54 7.28
C TYR A 14 -7.86 8.69 8.14
N ASP A 15 -7.86 9.93 7.64
CA ASP A 15 -7.36 11.13 8.36
C ASP A 15 -5.91 11.04 8.89
N GLN A 16 -5.16 10.00 8.51
CA GLN A 16 -3.78 9.75 8.93
C GLN A 16 -2.79 10.07 7.81
N TYR A 17 -2.93 11.27 7.22
CA TYR A 17 -2.11 11.69 6.08
C TYR A 17 -0.61 11.65 6.38
N ILE A 18 -0.20 12.06 7.58
CA ILE A 18 1.22 12.10 7.97
C ILE A 18 1.79 10.68 8.02
N ASP A 19 1.10 9.74 8.65
CA ASP A 19 1.53 8.34 8.76
C ASP A 19 1.59 7.66 7.39
N LEU A 20 0.62 7.92 6.51
CA LEU A 20 0.65 7.46 5.12
C LEU A 20 1.89 7.94 4.39
N MET A 21 2.26 9.22 4.58
CA MET A 21 3.46 9.79 3.99
C MET A 21 4.73 9.21 4.60
N PHE A 22 4.80 9.01 5.91
CA PHE A 22 5.94 8.34 6.55
C PHE A 22 6.12 6.91 6.06
N ASN A 23 5.04 6.14 5.95
CA ASN A 23 5.08 4.79 5.41
C ASN A 23 5.69 4.78 4.00
N ARG A 24 5.24 5.72 3.16
CA ARG A 24 5.76 5.91 1.82
C ARG A 24 7.27 6.18 1.81
N GLU A 25 7.70 7.16 2.61
CA GLU A 25 9.12 7.56 2.66
C GLU A 25 10.01 6.46 3.25
N ILE A 26 9.53 5.71 4.25
CA ILE A 26 10.25 4.58 4.84
C ILE A 26 10.55 3.54 3.76
N ILE A 27 9.55 3.15 2.96
CA ILE A 27 9.75 2.16 1.89
C ILE A 27 10.73 2.72 0.85
N ARG A 28 10.54 3.96 0.40
CA ARG A 28 11.38 4.55 -0.66
C ARG A 28 12.85 4.72 -0.26
N HIS A 29 13.12 5.02 1.01
CA HIS A 29 14.48 5.32 1.47
C HIS A 29 15.20 4.13 2.12
N ASN A 30 14.48 3.19 2.72
CA ASN A 30 15.11 2.06 3.41
C ASN A 30 15.21 0.81 2.53
N PHE A 31 14.47 0.74 1.43
CA PHE A 31 14.56 -0.38 0.50
C PHE A 31 15.58 -0.01 -0.58
N ALA A 32 16.60 -0.85 -0.77
CA ALA A 32 17.59 -0.69 -1.81
C ALA A 32 16.96 -0.63 -3.21
N HIS A 33 15.89 -1.39 -3.41
CA HIS A 33 15.08 -1.43 -4.64
C HIS A 33 13.70 -0.82 -4.42
N GLY A 34 13.59 0.11 -3.46
CA GLY A 34 12.33 0.75 -3.11
C GLY A 34 11.67 1.42 -4.31
N SER A 35 12.43 1.95 -5.28
CA SER A 35 11.91 2.58 -6.51
C SER A 35 11.24 1.61 -7.48
N ASP A 36 11.58 0.32 -7.45
CA ASP A 36 11.02 -0.68 -8.36
C ASP A 36 9.59 -1.08 -7.98
N LEU A 37 9.20 -0.83 -6.74
CA LEU A 37 7.88 -1.10 -6.20
C LEU A 37 6.88 -0.03 -6.66
N TRP A 38 5.74 -0.44 -7.20
CA TRP A 38 4.65 0.51 -7.44
C TRP A 38 3.99 0.81 -6.09
N LEU A 39 4.04 2.06 -5.64
CA LEU A 39 3.47 2.48 -4.37
C LEU A 39 2.27 3.40 -4.60
N THR A 40 1.14 3.06 -3.99
CA THR A 40 -0.07 3.88 -4.03
C THR A 40 -0.54 4.17 -2.62
N VAL A 41 -0.86 5.42 -2.36
CA VAL A 41 -1.48 5.86 -1.11
C VAL A 41 -2.93 6.21 -1.40
N VAL A 42 -3.85 5.57 -0.70
CA VAL A 42 -5.28 5.89 -0.78
C VAL A 42 -5.71 6.53 0.53
N TYR A 43 -6.03 7.81 0.44
CA TYR A 43 -6.39 8.63 1.58
C TYR A 43 -7.88 8.92 1.57
N ASN A 44 -8.53 8.55 2.65
CA ASN A 44 -9.89 8.97 2.95
C ASN A 44 -9.82 10.05 4.05
N GLY A 45 -10.24 11.28 3.76
CA GLY A 45 -10.24 12.33 4.79
C GLY A 45 -10.36 13.74 4.25
N ASP A 46 -10.33 14.70 5.17
CA ASP A 46 -10.83 16.05 4.92
C ASP A 46 -9.78 17.04 4.39
N LEU A 47 -8.55 16.60 4.13
CA LEU A 47 -7.51 17.51 3.61
C LEU A 47 -7.85 18.02 2.20
N ASP A 48 -8.11 19.32 2.08
CA ASP A 48 -8.52 19.99 0.83
C ASP A 48 -7.55 19.78 -0.34
N ARG A 49 -6.25 19.69 -0.06
CA ARG A 49 -5.20 19.47 -1.05
C ARG A 49 -4.20 18.44 -0.54
N VAL A 50 -3.99 17.44 -1.36
CA VAL A 50 -2.97 16.42 -1.16
C VAL A 50 -2.01 16.47 -2.37
N PRO A 51 -0.71 16.30 -2.18
CA PRO A 51 0.22 16.25 -3.30
C PRO A 51 -0.13 15.06 -4.20
N SER A 52 -0.56 15.33 -5.44
CA SER A 52 -0.76 14.31 -6.48
C SER A 52 0.37 14.39 -7.50
N GLY A 53 1.14 13.32 -7.63
CA GLY A 53 2.10 13.13 -8.74
C GLY A 53 1.57 12.11 -9.75
N ALA A 54 1.97 12.25 -11.02
CA ALA A 54 1.69 11.25 -12.07
C ALA A 54 2.86 10.27 -12.21
N GLY A 55 2.56 8.96 -12.19
CA GLY A 55 3.50 7.84 -12.29
C GLY A 55 3.92 7.29 -10.91
N GLU A 56 3.98 5.95 -10.75
CA GLU A 56 4.45 5.07 -9.63
C GLU A 56 4.35 5.54 -8.15
N ASN A 57 3.74 6.69 -7.89
CA ASN A 57 3.59 7.42 -6.63
C ASN A 57 2.20 8.05 -6.63
N THR A 58 1.19 7.20 -6.81
CA THR A 58 -0.19 7.69 -6.94
C THR A 58 -0.74 7.95 -5.56
N PHE A 59 -1.15 9.19 -5.32
CA PHE A 59 -1.94 9.56 -4.15
C PHE A 59 -3.39 9.71 -4.61
N ILE A 60 -4.28 8.88 -4.09
CA ILE A 60 -5.71 8.89 -4.42
C ILE A 60 -6.45 9.43 -3.21
N LYS A 61 -7.06 10.61 -3.34
CA LYS A 61 -7.99 11.13 -2.33
C LYS A 61 -9.40 10.65 -2.65
N ILE A 62 -10.08 10.10 -1.64
CA ILE A 62 -11.52 9.85 -1.68
C ILE A 62 -12.22 11.15 -1.23
N SER A 63 -13.15 11.63 -2.05
CA SER A 63 -13.87 12.90 -1.80
C SER A 63 -14.88 12.80 -0.66
N ASP A 64 -15.48 11.63 -0.48
CA ASP A 64 -16.59 11.42 0.44
C ASP A 64 -16.08 10.70 1.69
N ASN A 65 -15.79 11.48 2.72
CA ASN A 65 -15.33 10.94 3.99
C ASN A 65 -16.45 10.20 4.73
N ARG A 66 -16.39 8.87 4.73
CA ARG A 66 -17.34 7.98 5.44
C ARG A 66 -16.81 7.46 6.79
N GLY A 67 -15.81 8.13 7.37
CA GLY A 67 -15.18 7.74 8.64
C GLY A 67 -14.34 6.47 8.55
N TYR A 68 -13.83 5.99 9.69
CA TYR A 68 -12.80 4.95 9.74
C TYR A 68 -13.22 3.62 9.06
N ALA A 69 -14.33 3.01 9.47
CA ALA A 69 -14.69 1.67 9.01
C ALA A 69 -15.12 1.63 7.54
N TYR A 70 -16.09 2.46 7.15
CA TYR A 70 -16.59 2.50 5.77
C TYR A 70 -15.60 3.18 4.82
N GLY A 71 -14.84 4.14 5.32
CA GLY A 71 -13.76 4.78 4.56
C GLY A 71 -12.57 3.87 4.30
N ALA A 72 -12.22 2.98 5.24
CA ALA A 72 -11.22 1.95 4.99
C ALA A 72 -11.68 0.99 3.88
N LEU A 73 -12.96 0.60 3.87
CA LEU A 73 -13.52 -0.22 2.80
C LEU A 73 -13.48 0.50 1.45
N ASP A 74 -13.80 1.80 1.40
CA ASP A 74 -13.67 2.59 0.18
C ASP A 74 -12.21 2.66 -0.29
N ALA A 75 -11.28 2.91 0.63
CA ALA A 75 -9.86 2.97 0.32
C ALA A 75 -9.34 1.64 -0.26
N ILE A 76 -9.79 0.52 0.29
CA ILE A 76 -9.51 -0.82 -0.25
C ILE A 76 -10.06 -0.94 -1.68
N ASN A 77 -11.35 -0.64 -1.88
CA ASN A 77 -11.99 -0.79 -3.19
C ASN A 77 -11.35 0.11 -4.26
N VAL A 78 -11.08 1.37 -3.93
CA VAL A 78 -10.42 2.33 -4.81
C VAL A 78 -9.00 1.87 -5.15
N GLY A 79 -8.23 1.45 -4.14
CA GLY A 79 -6.87 0.95 -4.35
C GLY A 79 -6.84 -0.30 -5.22
N LEU A 80 -7.71 -1.27 -4.98
CA LEU A 80 -7.79 -2.50 -5.77
C LEU A 80 -8.25 -2.23 -7.20
N ASN A 81 -9.26 -1.38 -7.40
CA ASN A 81 -9.69 -0.98 -8.75
C ASN A 81 -8.54 -0.31 -9.52
N PHE A 82 -7.78 0.55 -8.85
CA PHE A 82 -6.61 1.17 -9.45
C PHE A 82 -5.51 0.15 -9.79
N ALA A 83 -5.27 -0.84 -8.93
CA ALA A 83 -4.33 -1.91 -9.20
C ALA A 83 -4.72 -2.78 -10.40
N LEU A 84 -6.02 -2.97 -10.66
CA LEU A 84 -6.53 -3.70 -11.82
C LEU A 84 -6.23 -2.99 -13.16
N GLU A 85 -6.02 -1.67 -13.15
CA GLU A 85 -5.55 -0.93 -14.33
C GLU A 85 -4.04 -1.10 -14.55
N GLY A 86 -3.33 -1.60 -13.55
CA GLY A 86 -1.90 -1.88 -13.60
C GLY A 86 -1.56 -3.23 -14.21
N TYR A 87 -0.27 -3.58 -14.15
CA TYR A 87 0.30 -4.81 -14.72
C TYR A 87 1.14 -5.60 -13.70
N ARG A 88 1.02 -5.29 -12.40
CA ARG A 88 1.77 -5.96 -11.33
C ARG A 88 0.97 -7.16 -10.82
N ASP A 89 1.63 -8.31 -10.71
CA ASP A 89 0.98 -9.58 -10.37
C ASP A 89 0.67 -9.74 -8.87
N ILE A 90 1.37 -9.00 -8.01
CA ILE A 90 1.28 -9.14 -6.55
C ILE A 90 0.81 -7.83 -5.96
N ILE A 91 -0.33 -7.87 -5.27
CA ILE A 91 -0.87 -6.71 -4.55
C ILE A 91 -0.65 -6.89 -3.05
N VAL A 92 0.03 -5.92 -2.43
CA VAL A 92 0.19 -5.82 -0.98
C VAL A 92 -0.68 -4.69 -0.49
N LEU A 93 -1.51 -4.95 0.53
CA LEU A 93 -2.35 -3.94 1.14
C LEU A 93 -2.00 -3.77 2.62
N THR A 94 -1.72 -2.55 3.04
CA THR A 94 -1.50 -2.20 4.44
C THR A 94 -2.30 -0.98 4.85
N ASN A 95 -2.71 -0.95 6.11
CA ASN A 95 -3.19 0.26 6.75
C ASN A 95 -2.01 1.20 7.10
N PHE A 96 -2.29 2.46 7.38
CA PHE A 96 -1.29 3.52 7.63
C PHE A 96 -0.31 3.17 8.77
N ASP A 97 -0.74 2.35 9.74
CA ASP A 97 0.02 1.90 10.90
C ASP A 97 0.90 0.65 10.63
N GLY A 98 0.82 0.06 9.44
CA GLY A 98 1.63 -1.08 9.03
C GLY A 98 2.94 -0.69 8.37
N TYR A 99 4.04 -0.68 9.13
CA TYR A 99 5.36 -0.26 8.63
C TYR A 99 6.26 -1.43 8.23
N PHE A 100 7.00 -1.26 7.12
CA PHE A 100 8.08 -2.17 6.73
C PHE A 100 9.42 -1.44 6.66
N PHE A 101 10.36 -1.84 7.50
CA PHE A 101 11.67 -1.20 7.61
C PHE A 101 12.80 -1.94 6.90
N SER A 102 12.54 -3.17 6.44
CA SER A 102 13.56 -4.05 5.83
C SER A 102 13.00 -4.67 4.56
N GLU A 103 13.64 -4.37 3.43
CA GLU A 103 13.33 -4.98 2.14
C GLU A 103 13.46 -6.51 2.18
N GLU A 104 14.52 -7.02 2.83
CA GLU A 104 14.75 -8.46 2.97
C GLU A 104 13.56 -9.15 3.66
N LYS A 105 13.07 -8.57 4.78
CA LYS A 105 11.91 -9.13 5.48
C LYS A 105 10.63 -9.01 4.66
N TYR A 106 10.46 -7.92 3.92
CA TYR A 106 9.34 -7.74 3.01
C TYR A 106 9.34 -8.82 1.91
N GLN A 107 10.47 -9.06 1.24
CA GLN A 107 10.62 -10.10 0.21
C GLN A 107 10.40 -11.51 0.78
N ILE A 108 10.89 -11.81 1.99
CA ILE A 108 10.64 -13.10 2.65
C ILE A 108 9.13 -13.32 2.90
N LEU A 109 8.39 -12.28 3.27
CA LEU A 109 6.93 -12.38 3.46
C LEU A 109 6.22 -12.65 2.14
N LEU A 110 6.64 -11.98 1.06
CA LEU A 110 6.12 -12.20 -0.29
C LEU A 110 6.40 -13.61 -0.79
N ASP A 111 7.65 -14.06 -0.69
CA ASP A 111 8.07 -15.40 -1.11
C ASP A 111 7.25 -16.48 -0.38
N LYS A 112 7.11 -16.35 0.95
CA LYS A 112 6.27 -17.27 1.75
C LYS A 112 4.81 -17.26 1.33
N PHE A 113 4.27 -16.10 0.97
CA PHE A 113 2.90 -16.00 0.47
C PHE A 113 2.75 -16.75 -0.86
N ILE A 114 3.63 -16.50 -1.83
CA ILE A 114 3.62 -17.14 -3.14
C ILE A 114 3.79 -18.66 -3.01
N GLU A 115 4.77 -19.11 -2.22
CA GLU A 115 5.02 -20.52 -1.95
C GLU A 115 3.82 -21.23 -1.30
N SER A 116 2.99 -20.51 -0.55
CA SER A 116 1.79 -21.09 0.05
C SER A 116 0.71 -21.48 -0.97
N GLY A 117 0.78 -20.95 -2.20
CA GLY A 117 -0.21 -21.18 -3.27
C GLY A 117 -1.62 -20.67 -2.93
N LYS A 118 -1.77 -19.88 -1.87
CA LYS A 118 -3.06 -19.34 -1.43
C LYS A 118 -3.47 -18.15 -2.31
N PRO A 119 -4.76 -18.00 -2.62
CA PRO A 119 -5.25 -16.85 -3.38
C PRO A 119 -5.21 -15.54 -2.58
N PHE A 120 -5.14 -15.60 -1.24
CA PHE A 120 -4.98 -14.45 -0.35
C PHE A 120 -4.34 -14.87 0.98
N SER A 121 -3.72 -13.91 1.68
CA SER A 121 -3.20 -14.08 3.04
C SER A 121 -3.43 -12.80 3.84
N SER A 122 -3.94 -12.92 5.06
CA SER A 122 -4.02 -11.83 6.03
C SER A 122 -2.82 -11.91 6.97
N GLY A 123 -2.18 -10.78 7.27
CA GLY A 123 -1.06 -10.72 8.20
C GLY A 123 -1.39 -11.38 9.54
N TYR A 124 -0.45 -12.16 10.08
CA TYR A 124 -0.55 -12.71 11.43
C TYR A 124 -0.56 -11.57 12.44
N HIS A 125 -1.72 -11.22 13.01
CA HIS A 125 -1.76 -10.59 14.32
C HIS A 125 -1.45 -11.68 15.34
N GLN A 126 -0.20 -11.74 15.83
CA GLN A 126 0.04 -12.37 17.12
C GLN A 126 -0.58 -11.46 18.18
N SER A 127 -1.64 -11.95 18.82
CA SER A 127 -2.14 -11.46 20.11
C SER A 127 -1.14 -11.73 21.22
#